data_AF-A0A1Z9VP03-F1
#
_entry.id   AF-A0A1Z9VP03-F1
#
_cell.length_a   1.000
_cell.length_b   1.000
_cell.length_c   1.000
_cell.angle_alpha   90.00
_cell.angle_beta   90.00
_cell.angle_gamma   90.00
#
_symmetry.space_group_name_H-M   'P 1'
#
loop_
_entity.id
_entity.type
_entity.pdbx_description
1 polymer ?
#
loop_
_entity_poly.entity_id
_entity_poly.type
_entity_poly.pdbx_seq_one_letter_code
_entity_poly.pdbx_strand_id
1 'polypeptide(L)'
;MYQNNTDDKKQTLKNFDDSMKLLLTESVKFFPVSSVNRIRRKYKALNILRKDGSLTYFMNELMPFQESVFNKDEQTFLESKTIMVEDPKMVSAWKSLDDPTKEVMWKHLQVLYCLGHQYLQQKNVG
;
A
#
# COMPACT_ATOMS: atom_id res chain seq x y z
N MET A 1 -32.77 -7.14 -0.63
CA MET A 1 -31.46 -7.76 -0.33
C MET A 1 -30.34 -6.82 -0.79
N TYR A 2 -30.09 -5.71 -0.10
CA TYR A 2 -29.04 -4.71 -0.48
C TYR A 2 -27.97 -4.49 0.62
N GLN A 3 -28.10 -5.15 1.79
CA GLN A 3 -27.19 -4.96 2.92
C GLN A 3 -25.81 -5.62 2.71
N ASN A 4 -25.74 -6.77 2.03
CA ASN A 4 -24.49 -7.54 1.89
C ASN A 4 -23.34 -6.75 1.22
N ASN A 5 -23.62 -6.02 0.13
CA ASN A 5 -22.57 -5.31 -0.63
C ASN A 5 -21.96 -4.12 0.15
N THR A 6 -22.74 -3.47 1.03
CA THR A 6 -22.22 -2.35 1.82
C THR A 6 -21.32 -2.82 2.98
N ASP A 7 -21.65 -3.96 3.58
CA ASP A 7 -20.87 -4.50 4.70
C ASP A 7 -19.58 -5.17 4.20
N ASP A 8 -19.60 -5.80 3.02
CA ASP A 8 -18.41 -6.31 2.34
C ASP A 8 -17.41 -5.20 1.98
N LYS A 9 -17.90 -4.04 1.50
CA LYS A 9 -17.07 -2.85 1.24
C LYS A 9 -16.39 -2.32 2.49
N LYS A 10 -17.15 -2.19 3.59
CA LYS A 10 -16.60 -1.75 4.88
C LYS A 10 -15.54 -2.72 5.40
N GLN A 11 -15.78 -4.02 5.27
CA GLN A 11 -14.84 -5.04 5.71
C GLN A 11 -13.55 -5.01 4.89
N THR A 12 -13.66 -4.89 3.56
CA THR A 12 -12.51 -4.79 2.66
C THR A 12 -11.65 -3.57 2.96
N LEU A 13 -12.30 -2.41 3.16
CA LEU A 13 -11.61 -1.18 3.56
C LEU A 13 -10.89 -1.31 4.91
N LYS A 14 -11.54 -1.93 5.90
CA LYS A 14 -10.92 -2.20 7.20
C LYS A 14 -9.69 -3.11 7.06
N ASN A 15 -9.80 -4.19 6.28
CA ASN A 15 -8.70 -5.10 6.01
C ASN A 15 -7.53 -4.38 5.32
N PHE A 16 -7.82 -3.46 4.40
CA PHE A 16 -6.82 -2.62 3.75
C PHE A 16 -6.09 -1.72 4.76
N ASP A 17 -6.84 -0.98 5.59
CA ASP A 17 -6.25 -0.09 6.59
C ASP A 17 -5.39 -0.86 7.61
N ASP A 18 -5.83 -2.05 8.02
CA ASP A 18 -5.06 -2.89 8.95
C ASP A 18 -3.80 -3.47 8.29
N SER A 19 -3.87 -3.87 7.01
CA SER A 19 -2.71 -4.31 6.23
C SER A 19 -1.71 -3.17 6.01
N MET A 20 -2.19 -1.94 5.80
CA MET A 20 -1.34 -0.76 5.64
C MET A 20 -0.62 -0.43 6.96
N LYS A 21 -1.31 -0.51 8.10
CA LYS A 21 -0.68 -0.34 9.42
C LYS A 21 0.39 -1.40 9.66
N LEU A 22 0.13 -2.65 9.29
CA LEU A 22 1.11 -3.74 9.44
C LEU A 22 2.35 -3.48 8.58
N LEU A 23 2.18 -3.16 7.30
CA LEU A 23 3.29 -2.78 6.43
C LEU A 23 4.11 -1.63 7.03
N LEU A 24 3.47 -0.56 7.50
CA LEU A 24 4.16 0.59 8.10
C LEU A 24 4.84 0.26 9.44
N THR A 25 4.44 -0.82 10.10
CA THR A 25 5.04 -1.31 11.34
C THR A 25 6.25 -2.20 11.05
N GLU A 26 6.17 -3.04 10.02
CA GLU A 26 7.34 -3.79 9.54
C GLU A 26 8.38 -2.86 8.91
N SER A 27 7.93 -1.86 8.15
CA SER A 27 8.78 -0.85 7.50
C SER A 27 9.72 -0.13 8.46
N VAL A 28 9.32 0.15 9.72
CA VAL A 28 10.20 0.85 10.66
C VAL A 28 11.42 0.03 11.09
N LYS A 29 11.40 -1.29 10.89
CA LYS A 29 12.53 -2.18 11.21
C LYS A 29 13.66 -2.07 10.17
N PHE A 30 13.29 -1.70 8.94
CA PHE A 30 14.17 -1.79 7.77
C PHE A 30 14.44 -0.44 7.11
N PHE A 31 13.57 0.54 7.34
CA PHE A 31 13.64 1.86 6.73
C PHE A 31 13.79 2.97 7.76
N PRO A 32 14.28 4.17 7.35
CA PRO A 32 14.37 5.32 8.23
C PRO A 32 13.01 5.66 8.83
N VAL A 33 12.93 5.68 10.16
CA VAL A 33 11.70 5.97 10.91
C VAL A 33 11.07 7.30 10.49
N SER A 34 11.88 8.30 10.13
CA SER A 34 11.40 9.61 9.66
C SER A 34 10.66 9.53 8.32
N SER A 35 11.13 8.69 7.39
CA SER A 35 10.49 8.41 6.10
C SER A 35 9.19 7.64 6.30
N VAL A 36 9.22 6.57 7.10
CA VAL A 36 8.01 5.78 7.41
C VAL A 36 6.94 6.63 8.12
N ASN A 37 7.34 7.50 9.04
CA ASN A 37 6.42 8.42 9.72
C ASN A 37 5.82 9.47 8.77
N ARG A 38 6.53 9.87 7.71
CA ARG A 38 6.00 10.76 6.67
C ARG A 38 4.85 10.07 5.93
N ILE A 39 5.07 8.83 5.49
CA ILE A 39 4.07 8.00 4.82
C ILE A 39 2.86 7.81 5.74
N ARG A 40 3.09 7.42 7.00
CA ARG A 40 2.05 7.25 8.03
C ARG A 40 1.19 8.51 8.21
N ARG A 41 1.81 9.69 8.29
CA ARG A 41 1.08 10.97 8.41
C ARG A 41 0.21 11.24 7.18
N LYS A 42 0.71 10.99 5.97
CA LYS A 42 -0.04 11.18 4.73
C LYS A 42 -1.27 10.28 4.69
N TYR A 43 -1.11 8.98 4.95
CA TYR A 43 -2.24 8.03 5.02
C TYR A 43 -3.27 8.40 6.09
N LYS A 44 -2.81 8.81 7.28
CA LYS A 44 -3.72 9.29 8.34
C LYS A 44 -4.52 10.52 7.90
N ALA A 45 -3.87 11.49 7.26
CA ALA A 45 -4.54 12.69 6.76
C ALA A 45 -5.60 12.36 5.70
N LEU A 46 -5.28 11.44 4.77
CA LEU A 46 -6.22 10.98 3.75
C LEU A 46 -7.47 10.33 4.35
N ASN A 47 -7.32 9.49 5.37
CA ASN A 47 -8.45 8.85 6.06
C ASN A 47 -9.31 9.82 6.87
N ILE A 48 -8.74 10.94 7.32
CA ILE A 48 -9.51 12.03 7.95
C ILE A 48 -10.37 12.76 6.90
N LEU A 49 -9.82 12.98 5.70
CA LEU A 49 -10.51 13.69 4.63
C LEU A 49 -11.62 12.85 4.01
N ARG A 50 -11.38 11.55 3.80
CA ARG A 50 -12.32 10.62 3.19
C ARG A 50 -12.17 9.24 3.79
N LYS A 51 -13.30 8.56 4.02
CA LYS A 51 -13.33 7.22 4.62
C LYS A 51 -12.47 6.19 3.87
N ASP A 52 -12.46 6.25 2.54
CA ASP A 52 -11.66 5.40 1.62
C ASP A 52 -10.42 6.12 1.07
N GLY A 53 -9.98 7.20 1.73
CA GLY A 53 -8.93 8.09 1.24
C GLY A 53 -7.57 7.39 1.09
N SER A 54 -7.16 6.57 2.06
CA SER A 54 -5.93 5.77 2.02
C SER A 54 -5.91 4.82 0.82
N LEU A 55 -7.00 4.08 0.64
CA LEU A 55 -7.15 3.07 -0.41
C LEU A 55 -7.21 3.73 -1.77
N THR A 56 -8.03 4.77 -1.94
CA THR A 56 -8.14 5.51 -3.21
C THR A 56 -6.79 6.09 -3.60
N TYR A 57 -6.07 6.69 -2.65
CA TYR A 57 -4.74 7.22 -2.90
C TYR A 57 -3.74 6.11 -3.27
N PHE A 58 -3.71 5.01 -2.51
CA PHE A 58 -2.88 3.84 -2.85
C PHE A 58 -3.16 3.34 -4.26
N MET A 59 -4.43 3.17 -4.61
CA MET A 59 -4.83 2.70 -5.92
C MET A 59 -4.42 3.70 -7.01
N ASN A 60 -4.57 5.01 -6.82
CA ASN A 60 -4.12 5.97 -7.84
C ASN A 60 -2.60 5.98 -8.06
N GLU A 61 -1.83 5.80 -6.99
CA GLU A 61 -0.36 5.97 -7.04
C GLU A 61 0.36 4.68 -7.41
N LEU A 62 -0.12 3.55 -6.90
CA LEU A 62 0.54 2.26 -7.03
C LEU A 62 -0.09 1.42 -8.15
N MET A 63 -1.39 1.51 -8.45
CA MET A 63 -2.05 0.69 -9.49
C MET A 63 -1.34 0.67 -10.85
N PRO A 64 -0.77 1.79 -11.37
CA PRO A 64 -0.02 1.76 -12.63
C PRO A 64 1.18 0.80 -12.64
N PHE A 65 1.70 0.44 -11.47
CA PHE A 65 2.87 -0.42 -11.29
C PHE A 65 2.49 -1.83 -10.81
N GLN A 66 1.22 -2.24 -10.99
CA GLN A 66 0.74 -3.56 -10.58
C GLN A 66 1.65 -4.68 -11.09
N GLU A 67 1.97 -4.70 -12.39
CA GLU A 67 2.83 -5.75 -12.96
C GLU A 67 4.20 -5.77 -12.28
N SER A 68 4.80 -4.61 -12.02
CA SER A 68 6.08 -4.52 -11.32
C SER A 68 6.01 -5.08 -9.90
N VAL A 69 4.92 -4.82 -9.17
CA VAL A 69 4.76 -5.33 -7.81
C VAL A 69 4.49 -6.85 -7.78
N PHE A 70 3.71 -7.37 -8.71
CA PHE A 70 3.42 -8.82 -8.77
C PHE A 70 4.60 -9.63 -9.30
N ASN A 71 5.33 -9.09 -10.28
CA ASN A 71 6.54 -9.70 -10.82
C ASN A 71 7.80 -9.40 -9.99
N LYS A 72 7.66 -8.58 -8.93
CA LYS A 72 8.77 -8.13 -8.07
C LYS A 72 9.90 -7.46 -8.89
N ASP A 73 9.52 -6.74 -9.94
CA ASP A 73 10.43 -5.96 -10.77
C ASP A 73 10.93 -4.76 -9.96
N GLU A 74 12.05 -4.97 -9.28
CA GLU A 74 12.68 -3.99 -8.40
C GLU A 74 13.10 -2.74 -9.16
N GLN A 75 13.60 -2.87 -10.40
CA GLN A 75 14.06 -1.73 -11.17
C GLN A 75 12.89 -0.77 -11.46
N THR A 76 11.83 -1.30 -12.07
CA THR A 76 10.66 -0.48 -12.41
C THR A 76 9.99 0.08 -11.15
N PHE A 77 9.94 -0.70 -10.06
CA PHE A 77 9.39 -0.21 -8.80
C PHE A 77 10.20 0.94 -8.20
N LEU A 78 11.53 0.87 -8.20
CA LEU A 78 12.37 1.95 -7.65
C LEU A 78 12.35 3.22 -8.53
N GLU A 79 12.09 3.08 -9.83
CA GLU A 79 11.95 4.19 -10.77
C GLU A 79 10.55 4.84 -10.75
N SER A 80 9.55 4.15 -10.20
CA SER A 80 8.14 4.56 -10.19
C SER A 80 7.84 5.89 -9.49
N LYS A 81 8.76 6.39 -8.65
CA LYS A 81 8.57 7.56 -7.77
C LYS A 81 7.28 7.50 -6.93
N THR A 82 6.75 6.30 -6.68
CA THR A 82 5.62 6.09 -5.78
C THR A 82 5.98 6.52 -4.36
N ILE A 83 4.99 6.71 -3.50
CA ILE A 83 5.20 7.17 -2.11
C ILE A 83 6.24 6.36 -1.30
N MET A 84 6.46 5.08 -1.62
CA MET A 84 7.48 4.29 -0.93
C MET A 84 8.89 4.50 -1.46
N VAL A 85 9.02 5.01 -2.68
CA VAL A 85 10.31 5.22 -3.38
C VAL A 85 10.56 6.69 -3.74
N GLU A 86 9.64 7.60 -3.40
CA GLU A 86 9.81 9.06 -3.58
C GLU A 86 10.91 9.62 -2.67
N ASP A 87 11.16 8.97 -1.53
CA ASP A 87 12.22 9.33 -0.59
C ASP A 87 13.52 8.59 -0.96
N PRO A 88 14.60 9.31 -1.35
CA PRO A 88 15.88 8.68 -1.69
C PRO A 88 16.45 7.80 -0.58
N LYS A 89 16.12 8.10 0.69
CA LYS A 89 16.55 7.27 1.83
C LYS A 89 15.81 5.94 1.88
N MET A 90 14.55 5.90 1.44
CA MET A 90 13.79 4.65 1.29
C MET A 90 14.37 3.82 0.16
N VAL A 91 14.69 4.44 -0.97
CA VAL A 91 15.35 3.75 -2.11
C VAL A 91 16.69 3.16 -1.70
N SER A 92 17.53 3.95 -1.01
CA SER A 92 18.82 3.47 -0.50
C SER A 92 18.65 2.33 0.49
N ALA A 93 17.69 2.43 1.40
CA ALA A 93 17.44 1.39 2.40
C ALA A 93 16.89 0.11 1.75
N TRP A 94 15.99 0.23 0.76
CA TRP A 94 15.49 -0.91 -0.03
C TRP A 94 16.63 -1.69 -0.68
N LYS A 95 17.57 -0.99 -1.32
CA LYS A 95 18.73 -1.61 -1.98
C LYS A 95 19.66 -2.34 -1.00
N SER A 96 19.64 -1.97 0.28
CA SER A 96 20.44 -2.62 1.33
C SER A 96 19.77 -3.80 2.01
N LEU A 97 18.50 -4.09 1.70
CA LEU A 97 17.78 -5.23 2.27
C LEU A 97 18.28 -6.55 1.66
N ASP A 98 18.27 -7.60 2.46
CA ASP A 98 18.44 -8.95 1.97
C ASP A 98 17.18 -9.45 1.23
N ASP A 99 17.34 -10.48 0.40
CA ASP A 99 16.23 -11.04 -0.37
C ASP A 99 15.07 -11.52 0.51
N PRO A 100 15.28 -12.20 1.66
CA PRO A 100 14.19 -12.58 2.55
C PRO A 100 13.38 -11.38 3.07
N THR A 101 14.01 -10.27 3.40
CA THR A 101 13.29 -9.07 3.84
C THR A 101 12.53 -8.44 2.68
N LYS A 102 13.15 -8.34 1.50
CA LYS A 102 12.46 -7.84 0.29
C LYS A 102 11.23 -8.69 -0.03
N GLU A 103 11.33 -10.01 0.11
CA GLU A 103 10.20 -10.94 -0.08
C GLU A 103 9.03 -10.64 0.86
N VAL A 104 9.31 -10.31 2.13
CA VAL A 104 8.26 -9.90 3.09
C VAL A 104 7.61 -8.60 2.65
N MET A 105 8.39 -7.61 2.21
CA MET A 105 7.87 -6.31 1.77
C MET A 105 7.01 -6.45 0.50
N TRP A 106 7.44 -7.26 -0.45
CA TRP A 106 6.66 -7.58 -1.65
C TRP A 106 5.32 -8.21 -1.32
N LYS A 107 5.28 -9.17 -0.39
CA LYS A 107 4.04 -9.81 0.05
C LYS A 107 3.06 -8.79 0.63
N HIS A 108 3.54 -7.85 1.45
CA HIS A 108 2.68 -6.79 1.99
C HIS A 108 2.13 -5.88 0.89
N LEU A 109 2.97 -5.48 -0.08
CA LEU A 109 2.53 -4.70 -1.23
C LEU A 109 1.45 -5.45 -2.01
N GLN A 110 1.70 -6.70 -2.37
CA GLN A 110 0.76 -7.55 -3.13
C GLN A 110 -0.59 -7.71 -2.41
N VAL A 111 -0.60 -7.93 -1.08
CA VAL A 111 -1.84 -7.99 -0.29
C VAL A 111 -2.63 -6.68 -0.38
N LEU A 112 -1.96 -5.53 -0.28
CA LEU A 112 -2.60 -4.22 -0.41
C LEU A 112 -3.21 -4.03 -1.80
N TYR A 113 -2.54 -4.48 -2.88
CA TYR A 113 -3.12 -4.46 -4.22
C TYR A 113 -4.36 -5.33 -4.34
N CYS A 114 -4.32 -6.58 -3.83
CA CYS A 114 -5.47 -7.47 -3.87
C CYS A 114 -6.69 -6.86 -3.17
N LEU A 115 -6.49 -6.29 -1.98
CA LEU A 115 -7.55 -5.62 -1.22
C LEU A 115 -8.07 -4.37 -1.92
N GLY A 116 -7.18 -3.57 -2.52
CA GLY A 116 -7.55 -2.39 -3.30
C GLY A 116 -8.37 -2.74 -4.53
N HIS A 117 -7.96 -3.76 -5.30
CA HIS A 117 -8.71 -4.28 -6.45
C HIS A 117 -10.08 -4.83 -6.06
N GLN A 118 -10.15 -5.62 -4.99
CA GLN A 118 -11.42 -6.13 -4.46
C GLN A 118 -12.39 -5.00 -4.12
N TYR A 119 -11.89 -3.93 -3.48
CA TYR A 119 -12.70 -2.76 -3.16
C TYR A 119 -13.22 -2.02 -4.41
N LEU A 120 -12.38 -1.85 -5.44
CA LEU A 120 -12.79 -1.23 -6.70
C LEU A 120 -13.84 -2.05 -7.45
N GLN A 121 -13.69 -3.38 -7.48
CA GLN A 121 -14.70 -4.27 -8.07
C GLN A 121 -16.05 -4.13 -7.36
N GLN A 122 -16.05 -4.07 -6.03
CA GLN A 122 -17.28 -3.83 -5.27
C GLN A 122 -17.89 -2.46 -5.59
N LYS A 123 -17.06 -1.42 -5.82
CA LYS A 123 -17.53 -0.06 -6.16
C LYS A 123 -18.26 0.01 -7.50
N ASN A 124 -17.83 -0.76 -8.50
CA ASN A 124 -18.42 -0.78 -9.84
C ASN A 124 -19.69 -1.65 -9.98
N VAL A 125 -20.03 -2.43 -8.94
CA VAL A 125 -21.22 -3.31 -8.90
C VAL A 125 -22.34 -2.67 -8.04
N GLY A 126 -22.30 -1.35 -7.83
CA GLY A 126 -23.23 -0.60 -6.99
C GLY A 126 -24.03 0.44 -7.76
#